data_AF-A0A0Q7BPE2-F1
#
_entry.id   AF-A0A0Q7BPE2-F1
#
_cell.length_a   1.000
_cell.length_b   1.000
_cell.length_c   1.000
_cell.angle_alpha   90.00
_cell.angle_beta   90.00
_cell.angle_gamma   90.00
#
_symmetry.space_group_name_H-M   'P 1'
#
loop_
_entity.id
_entity.type
_entity.pdbx_description
1 polymer ?
#
loop_
_entity_poly.entity_id
_entity_poly.type
_entity_poly.pdbx_seq_one_letter_code
_entity_poly.pdbx_strand_id
1 'polypeptide(L)'
;MSAGRLSARLGVAGAALGMTAGTAQVVIGPRIPAWTGDKLANGPLGLLTVALSALAGLAALRQRDPNLSVQGRTACALAMIGPGLLCLTTVGRLWYLPAALLLPAGLLTVHSWRGAAAALGRDCNRGLLTALGASEMMMVANGPGRLMLVGGLGGAALLVATWWRSAPRRWTAALVVLGTVPFAVMAWTVVLPVLLAALSWSLVIPVARQSRHEPTTRAIDAVDADDSDPTTRPSRPSTSLPYAQGEVR
;
A
#
# COMPACT_ATOMS: atom_id res chain seq x y z
N MET A 1 -17.33 13.83 19.66
CA MET A 1 -17.50 13.11 18.37
C MET A 1 -16.37 12.10 18.24
N SER A 2 -16.61 10.82 17.90
CA SER A 2 -15.53 9.83 17.83
C SER A 2 -14.59 10.10 16.64
N ALA A 3 -13.28 9.89 16.82
CA ALA A 3 -12.27 10.16 15.79
C ALA A 3 -12.57 9.46 14.45
N GLY A 4 -13.09 8.23 14.49
CA GLY A 4 -13.52 7.51 13.28
C GLY A 4 -14.69 8.16 12.54
N ARG A 5 -15.66 8.76 13.24
CA ARG A 5 -16.76 9.49 12.59
C ARG A 5 -16.30 10.78 11.95
N LEU A 6 -15.36 11.48 12.58
CA LEU A 6 -14.72 12.67 12.01
C LEU A 6 -13.93 12.31 10.75
N SER A 7 -13.07 11.27 10.82
CA SER A 7 -12.33 10.76 9.66
C SER A 7 -13.24 10.46 8.48
N ALA A 8 -14.34 9.72 8.71
CA ALA A 8 -15.27 9.36 7.64
C ALA A 8 -15.96 10.57 7.00
N ARG A 9 -16.30 11.60 7.79
CA ARG A 9 -16.90 12.83 7.26
C ARG A 9 -15.89 13.63 6.44
N LEU A 10 -14.68 13.80 6.95
CA LEU A 10 -13.59 14.49 6.25
C LEU A 10 -13.24 13.77 4.95
N GLY A 11 -13.11 12.44 4.98
CA GLY A 11 -12.80 11.63 3.81
C GLY A 11 -13.87 11.73 2.72
N VAL A 12 -15.16 11.65 3.09
CA VAL A 12 -16.28 11.79 2.14
C VAL A 12 -16.35 13.22 1.58
N ALA A 13 -16.19 14.24 2.41
CA ALA A 13 -16.19 15.63 1.97
C ALA A 13 -15.02 15.92 1.03
N GLY A 14 -13.82 15.47 1.37
CA GLY A 14 -12.63 15.60 0.52
C GLY A 14 -12.76 14.85 -0.80
N ALA A 15 -13.35 13.64 -0.78
CA ALA A 15 -13.66 12.88 -1.99
C ALA A 15 -14.67 13.61 -2.88
N ALA A 16 -15.77 14.13 -2.33
CA ALA A 16 -16.77 14.86 -3.08
C ALA A 16 -16.18 16.13 -3.73
N LEU A 17 -15.44 16.92 -2.96
CA LEU A 17 -14.74 18.10 -3.48
C LEU A 17 -13.74 17.73 -4.56
N GLY A 18 -12.99 16.63 -4.39
CA GLY A 18 -12.07 16.17 -5.40
C GLY A 18 -12.76 15.70 -6.69
N MET A 19 -13.93 15.05 -6.61
CA MET A 19 -14.73 14.75 -7.81
C MET A 19 -15.19 16.02 -8.52
N THR A 20 -15.64 17.03 -7.78
CA THR A 20 -16.05 18.31 -8.38
C THR A 20 -14.88 19.03 -9.03
N ALA A 21 -13.71 19.03 -8.38
CA ALA A 21 -12.47 19.61 -8.90
C ALA A 21 -12.01 18.89 -10.19
N GLY A 22 -12.00 17.55 -10.18
CA GLY A 22 -11.67 16.75 -11.36
C GLY A 22 -12.64 16.99 -12.52
N THR A 23 -13.94 17.03 -12.24
CA THR A 23 -14.97 17.31 -13.25
C THR A 23 -14.83 18.72 -13.83
N ALA A 24 -14.61 19.73 -12.98
CA ALA A 24 -14.36 21.10 -13.39
C ALA A 24 -13.10 21.18 -14.28
N GLN A 25 -12.05 20.42 -13.96
CA GLN A 25 -10.84 20.35 -14.77
C GLN A 25 -11.10 19.69 -16.15
N VAL A 26 -11.97 18.68 -16.23
CA VAL A 26 -12.37 18.08 -17.53
C VAL A 26 -13.14 19.08 -18.39
N VAL A 27 -14.11 19.79 -17.81
CA VAL A 27 -15.06 20.63 -18.55
C VAL A 27 -14.51 22.02 -18.86
N ILE A 28 -13.84 22.64 -17.88
CA ILE A 28 -13.45 24.06 -17.89
C ILE A 28 -11.93 24.22 -17.91
N GLY A 29 -11.15 23.18 -17.64
CA GLY A 29 -9.68 23.24 -17.54
C GLY A 29 -8.99 23.96 -18.71
N PRO A 30 -9.35 23.75 -19.99
CA PRO A 30 -8.75 24.48 -21.11
C PRO A 30 -8.98 26.00 -21.09
N ARG A 31 -9.99 26.48 -20.37
CA ARG A 31 -10.34 27.91 -20.28
C ARG A 31 -9.66 28.63 -19.13
N ILE A 32 -9.14 27.91 -18.13
CA ILE A 32 -8.50 28.49 -16.94
C ILE A 32 -7.19 27.72 -16.58
N PRO A 33 -6.18 27.77 -17.46
CA PRO A 33 -4.94 27.00 -17.29
C PRO A 33 -4.14 27.36 -16.02
N ALA A 34 -4.28 28.61 -15.54
CA ALA A 34 -3.63 29.06 -14.31
C ALA A 34 -4.09 28.30 -13.04
N TRP A 35 -5.27 27.66 -13.07
CA TRP A 35 -5.81 26.92 -11.93
C TRP A 35 -5.40 25.45 -11.91
N THR A 36 -5.12 24.87 -13.08
CA THR A 36 -4.76 23.45 -13.25
C THR A 36 -3.25 23.23 -13.37
N GLY A 37 -2.44 24.28 -13.16
CA GLY A 37 -0.99 24.21 -13.15
C GLY A 37 -0.35 24.16 -14.54
N ASP A 38 -1.00 24.75 -15.56
CA ASP A 38 -0.51 24.87 -16.93
C ASP A 38 -0.10 23.52 -17.57
N LYS A 39 -0.88 22.48 -17.28
CA LYS A 39 -0.63 21.12 -17.81
C LYS A 39 -1.29 20.92 -19.17
N LEU A 40 -0.52 20.36 -20.10
CA LEU A 40 -0.91 20.12 -21.50
C LEU A 40 -2.08 19.12 -21.67
N ALA A 41 -2.43 18.34 -20.62
CA ALA A 41 -3.42 17.27 -20.69
C ALA A 41 -4.54 17.40 -19.62
N ASN A 42 -5.26 18.53 -19.62
CA ASN A 42 -6.31 18.81 -18.63
C ASN A 42 -7.42 17.75 -18.55
N GLY A 43 -7.91 17.24 -19.69
CA GLY A 43 -9.02 16.28 -19.73
C GLY A 43 -8.71 14.94 -19.05
N PRO A 44 -7.70 14.20 -19.50
CA PRO A 44 -7.32 12.92 -18.89
C PRO A 44 -6.93 13.06 -17.41
N LEU A 45 -6.27 14.16 -17.03
CA LEU A 45 -5.86 14.40 -15.65
C LEU A 45 -7.07 14.66 -14.74
N GLY A 46 -8.09 15.38 -15.25
CA GLY A 46 -9.36 15.56 -14.56
C GLY A 46 -10.14 14.24 -14.37
N LEU A 47 -10.17 13.36 -15.37
CA LEU A 47 -10.80 12.04 -15.24
C LEU A 47 -10.10 11.15 -14.21
N LEU A 48 -8.76 11.13 -14.23
CA LEU A 48 -7.97 10.42 -13.23
C LEU A 48 -8.27 10.95 -11.82
N THR A 49 -8.37 12.27 -11.69
CA THR A 49 -8.69 12.94 -10.44
C THR A 49 -10.07 12.52 -9.90
N VAL A 50 -11.09 12.44 -10.76
CA VAL A 50 -12.42 11.92 -10.39
C VAL A 50 -12.34 10.47 -9.91
N ALA A 51 -11.61 9.62 -10.62
CA ALA A 51 -11.47 8.20 -10.27
C ALA A 51 -10.76 8.02 -8.91
N LEU A 52 -9.67 8.75 -8.67
CA LEU A 52 -8.93 8.73 -7.41
C LEU A 52 -9.77 9.26 -6.25
N SER A 53 -10.59 10.30 -6.47
CA SER A 53 -11.56 10.77 -5.49
C SER A 53 -12.66 9.76 -5.19
N ALA A 54 -13.17 9.05 -6.19
CA ALA A 54 -14.13 7.97 -5.99
C ALA A 54 -13.54 6.86 -5.11
N LEU A 55 -12.30 6.46 -5.39
CA LEU A 55 -11.58 5.48 -4.59
C LEU A 55 -11.38 5.94 -3.14
N ALA A 56 -10.98 7.19 -2.93
CA ALA A 56 -10.86 7.77 -1.59
C ALA A 56 -12.22 7.83 -0.86
N GLY A 57 -13.31 8.15 -1.57
CA GLY A 57 -14.67 8.16 -1.05
C GLY A 57 -15.15 6.76 -0.64
N LEU A 58 -14.89 5.75 -1.47
CA LEU A 58 -15.17 4.35 -1.14
C LEU A 58 -14.40 3.89 0.10
N ALA A 59 -13.12 4.25 0.22
CA ALA A 59 -12.33 3.97 1.41
C ALA A 59 -12.90 4.67 2.66
N ALA A 60 -13.32 5.93 2.53
CA ALA A 60 -13.94 6.70 3.60
C ALA A 60 -15.32 6.16 4.03
N LEU A 61 -16.07 5.54 3.12
CA LEU A 61 -17.30 4.83 3.45
C LEU A 61 -17.01 3.49 4.12
N ARG A 62 -16.03 2.74 3.59
CA ARG A 62 -15.68 1.41 4.10
C ARG A 62 -15.19 1.48 5.55
N GLN A 63 -14.44 2.51 5.94
CA GLN A 63 -13.97 2.67 7.33
C GLN A 63 -15.09 2.84 8.38
N ARG A 64 -16.34 3.03 7.96
CA ARG A 64 -17.48 3.06 8.88
C ARG A 64 -17.81 1.68 9.45
N ASP A 65 -17.33 0.60 8.83
CA ASP A 65 -17.52 -0.75 9.32
C ASP A 65 -16.64 -0.99 10.58
N PRO A 66 -17.26 -1.25 11.76
CA PRO A 66 -16.51 -1.48 12.99
C PRO A 66 -15.65 -2.76 12.94
N ASN A 67 -16.03 -3.74 12.12
CA ASN A 67 -15.39 -5.06 12.02
C ASN A 67 -14.18 -5.09 11.08
N LEU A 68 -13.76 -3.93 10.57
CA LEU A 68 -12.59 -3.82 9.71
C LEU A 68 -11.30 -4.19 10.44
N SER A 69 -10.62 -5.23 9.93
CA SER A 69 -9.29 -5.62 10.36
C SER A 69 -8.29 -4.46 10.31
N VAL A 70 -7.24 -4.52 11.14
CA VAL A 70 -6.15 -3.53 11.18
C VAL A 70 -5.58 -3.25 9.79
N GLN A 71 -5.40 -4.30 9.00
CA GLN A 71 -4.90 -4.20 7.62
C GLN A 71 -5.87 -3.50 6.68
N GLY A 72 -7.18 -3.72 6.84
CA GLY A 72 -8.18 -3.00 6.05
C GLY A 72 -8.22 -1.51 6.40
N ARG A 73 -8.01 -1.15 7.67
CA ARG A 73 -7.92 0.26 8.10
C ARG A 73 -6.69 0.95 7.54
N THR A 74 -5.53 0.30 7.56
CA THR A 74 -4.30 0.87 6.96
C THR A 74 -4.43 1.01 5.45
N ALA A 75 -5.06 0.04 4.79
CA ALA A 75 -5.38 0.16 3.37
C ALA A 75 -6.29 1.38 3.13
N CYS A 76 -7.39 1.54 3.89
CA CYS A 76 -8.29 2.70 3.74
C CYS A 76 -7.56 4.03 3.96
N ALA A 77 -6.65 4.09 4.94
CA ALA A 77 -5.80 5.27 5.15
C ALA A 77 -4.93 5.58 3.93
N LEU A 78 -4.27 4.58 3.36
CA LEU A 78 -3.45 4.74 2.15
C LEU A 78 -4.29 5.16 0.94
N ALA A 79 -5.51 4.61 0.80
CA ALA A 79 -6.45 4.99 -0.25
C ALA A 79 -6.98 6.42 -0.11
N MET A 80 -6.83 7.07 1.04
CA MET A 80 -7.13 8.50 1.21
C MET A 80 -5.88 9.37 1.06
N ILE A 81 -4.77 8.99 1.70
CA ILE A 81 -3.51 9.74 1.68
C ILE A 81 -2.88 9.73 0.28
N GLY A 82 -2.87 8.57 -0.39
CA GLY A 82 -2.27 8.39 -1.71
C GLY A 82 -2.84 9.36 -2.75
N PRO A 83 -4.16 9.32 -3.02
CA PRO A 83 -4.83 10.32 -3.85
C PRO A 83 -4.59 11.76 -3.41
N GLY A 84 -4.62 12.02 -2.10
CA GLY A 84 -4.38 13.35 -1.53
C GLY A 84 -3.02 13.93 -1.96
N LEU A 85 -1.94 13.16 -1.77
CA LEU A 85 -0.57 13.56 -2.14
C LEU A 85 -0.35 13.58 -3.66
N LEU A 86 -0.86 12.56 -4.36
CA LEU A 86 -0.71 12.42 -5.80
C LEU A 86 -1.37 13.59 -6.53
N CYS A 87 -2.62 13.91 -6.19
CA CYS A 87 -3.32 15.03 -6.82
C CYS A 87 -2.79 16.39 -6.36
N LEU A 88 -2.25 16.51 -5.15
CA LEU A 88 -1.60 17.76 -4.69
C LEU A 88 -0.39 18.13 -5.57
N THR A 89 0.38 17.13 -5.98
CA THR A 89 1.58 17.31 -6.82
C THR A 89 1.26 17.38 -8.32
N THR A 90 0.10 16.86 -8.76
CA THR A 90 -0.24 16.79 -10.19
C THR A 90 -1.29 17.80 -10.66
N VAL A 91 -2.31 18.11 -9.85
CA VAL A 91 -3.44 18.99 -10.20
C VAL A 91 -3.19 20.45 -9.79
N GLY A 92 -2.35 20.68 -8.78
CA GLY A 92 -2.00 22.01 -8.30
C GLY A 92 -3.03 22.62 -7.34
N ARG A 93 -3.27 23.94 -7.45
CA ARG A 93 -3.99 24.74 -6.44
C ARG A 93 -5.44 24.30 -6.20
N LEU A 94 -6.12 23.81 -7.25
CA LEU A 94 -7.50 23.33 -7.15
C LEU A 94 -7.65 22.18 -6.14
N TRP A 95 -6.56 21.46 -5.86
CA TRP A 95 -6.55 20.30 -4.99
C TRP A 95 -6.22 20.58 -3.52
N TYR A 96 -5.89 21.82 -3.17
CA TYR A 96 -5.51 22.14 -1.79
C TYR A 96 -6.62 21.82 -0.78
N LEU A 97 -7.87 22.16 -1.12
CA LEU A 97 -9.00 21.91 -0.24
C LEU A 97 -9.33 20.39 -0.13
N PRO A 98 -9.46 19.62 -1.24
CA PRO A 98 -9.60 18.17 -1.17
C PRO A 98 -8.48 17.47 -0.40
N ALA A 99 -7.21 17.84 -0.66
CA ALA A 99 -6.06 17.24 0.02
C ALA A 99 -6.04 17.57 1.52
N ALA A 100 -6.33 18.81 1.89
CA ALA A 100 -6.40 19.23 3.29
C ALA A 100 -7.48 18.48 4.07
N LEU A 101 -8.47 17.87 3.41
CA LEU A 101 -9.48 17.02 4.05
C LEU A 101 -9.09 15.54 4.03
N LEU A 102 -8.56 15.04 2.90
CA LEU A 102 -8.20 13.63 2.72
C LEU A 102 -6.99 13.21 3.56
N LEU A 103 -5.98 14.08 3.69
CA LEU A 103 -4.77 13.79 4.48
C LEU A 103 -5.08 13.58 5.96
N PRO A 104 -5.74 14.51 6.68
CA PRO A 104 -6.08 14.29 8.07
C PRO A 104 -7.10 13.15 8.24
N ALA A 105 -8.02 12.93 7.29
CA ALA A 105 -8.90 11.76 7.33
C ALA A 105 -8.09 10.46 7.33
N GLY A 106 -7.12 10.32 6.42
CA GLY A 106 -6.23 9.17 6.39
C GLY A 106 -5.38 9.02 7.67
N LEU A 107 -4.80 10.11 8.16
CA LEU A 107 -4.01 10.12 9.40
C LEU A 107 -4.83 9.69 10.62
N LEU A 108 -6.05 10.23 10.78
CA LEU A 108 -6.96 9.88 11.87
C LEU A 108 -7.44 8.42 11.81
N THR A 109 -7.34 7.78 10.65
CA THR A 109 -7.68 6.37 10.47
C THR A 109 -6.61 5.44 11.07
N VAL A 110 -5.35 5.88 11.12
CA VAL A 110 -4.22 5.10 11.62
C VAL A 110 -4.07 5.31 13.14
N HIS A 111 -4.61 4.38 13.94
CA HIS A 111 -4.46 4.43 15.41
C HIS A 111 -3.06 4.04 15.89
N SER A 112 -2.29 3.26 15.12
CA SER A 112 -0.89 2.99 15.44
C SER A 112 -0.02 2.90 14.20
N TRP A 113 0.97 3.81 14.12
CA TRP A 113 1.97 3.81 13.05
C TRP A 113 2.83 2.56 13.07
N ARG A 114 3.11 1.99 14.25
CA ARG A 114 3.83 0.72 14.39
C ARG A 114 3.05 -0.46 13.80
N GLY A 115 1.74 -0.51 14.02
CA GLY A 115 0.88 -1.53 13.42
C GLY A 115 0.77 -1.39 11.91
N ALA A 116 0.71 -0.14 11.41
CA ALA A 116 0.75 0.15 9.98
C ALA A 116 2.07 -0.28 9.33
N ALA A 117 3.20 0.07 9.95
CA ALA A 117 4.53 -0.32 9.48
C ALA A 117 4.72 -1.84 9.51
N ALA A 118 4.25 -2.52 10.56
CA ALA A 118 4.30 -3.98 10.64
C ALA A 118 3.43 -4.66 9.57
N ALA A 119 2.24 -4.10 9.29
CA ALA A 119 1.37 -4.59 8.21
C ALA A 119 2.00 -4.38 6.82
N LEU A 120 2.63 -3.21 6.59
CA LEU A 120 3.40 -2.97 5.37
C LEU A 120 4.58 -3.93 5.23
N GLY A 121 5.27 -4.22 6.34
CA GLY A 121 6.40 -5.14 6.35
C GLY A 121 6.03 -6.59 6.03
N ARG A 122 4.82 -7.04 6.42
CA ARG A 122 4.32 -8.38 6.08
C ARG A 122 3.91 -8.52 4.63
N ASP A 123 3.34 -7.45 4.05
CA ASP A 123 2.84 -7.44 2.68
C ASP A 123 3.68 -6.50 1.79
N CYS A 124 5.01 -6.61 1.86
CA CYS A 124 5.95 -5.74 1.15
C CYS A 124 5.66 -5.67 -0.36
N ASN A 125 5.29 -6.79 -0.98
CA ASN A 125 4.89 -6.85 -2.39
C ASN A 125 3.68 -5.96 -2.71
N ARG A 126 2.71 -5.84 -1.80
CA ARG A 126 1.57 -4.93 -1.99
C ARG A 126 2.01 -3.50 -1.92
N GLY A 127 2.88 -3.16 -0.94
CA GLY A 127 3.49 -1.84 -0.83
C GLY A 127 4.21 -1.43 -2.11
N LEU A 128 5.04 -2.33 -2.64
CA LEU A 128 5.74 -2.16 -3.92
C LEU A 128 4.78 -1.98 -5.09
N LEU A 129 3.77 -2.84 -5.23
CA LEU A 129 2.79 -2.72 -6.32
C LEU A 129 1.97 -1.42 -6.22
N THR A 130 1.60 -0.96 -5.02
CA THR A 130 0.95 0.34 -4.84
C THR A 130 1.89 1.50 -5.18
N ALA A 131 3.15 1.43 -4.76
CA ALA A 131 4.15 2.45 -5.06
C ALA A 131 4.50 2.50 -6.55
N LEU A 132 4.56 1.32 -7.19
CA LEU A 132 4.78 1.17 -8.63
C LEU A 132 3.59 1.74 -9.40
N GLY A 133 2.36 1.33 -9.07
CA GLY A 133 1.16 1.87 -9.71
C GLY A 133 1.01 3.38 -9.51
N ALA A 134 1.38 3.90 -8.34
CA ALA A 134 1.40 5.35 -8.09
C ALA A 134 2.50 6.08 -8.88
N SER A 135 3.68 5.48 -9.01
CA SER A 135 4.78 6.03 -9.81
C SER A 135 4.45 6.02 -11.30
N GLU A 136 3.86 4.94 -11.82
CA GLU A 136 3.37 4.86 -13.19
C GLU A 136 2.34 5.97 -13.45
N MET A 137 1.35 6.10 -12.57
CA MET A 137 0.36 7.20 -12.63
C MET A 137 1.00 8.58 -12.68
N MET A 138 2.03 8.84 -11.87
CA MET A 138 2.76 10.12 -11.88
C MET A 138 3.53 10.35 -13.18
N MET A 139 4.24 9.33 -13.66
CA MET A 139 5.06 9.42 -14.86
C MET A 139 4.20 9.67 -16.10
N VAL A 140 3.01 9.09 -16.07
CA VAL A 140 2.03 9.12 -17.12
C VAL A 140 1.25 10.43 -17.14
N ALA A 141 1.02 11.06 -15.98
CA ALA A 141 0.31 12.32 -15.85
C ALA A 141 0.94 13.50 -16.62
N ASN A 142 2.22 13.39 -17.01
CA ASN A 142 2.92 14.38 -17.84
C ASN A 142 3.19 13.89 -19.28
N GLY A 143 2.70 12.70 -19.66
CA GLY A 143 2.96 12.11 -20.97
C GLY A 143 1.92 12.47 -22.06
N PRO A 144 2.22 12.16 -23.34
CA PRO A 144 1.25 12.22 -24.43
C PRO A 144 -0.05 11.44 -24.11
N GLY A 145 -1.20 11.90 -24.60
CA GLY A 145 -2.52 11.35 -24.23
C GLY A 145 -2.68 9.82 -24.32
N ARG A 146 -1.98 9.15 -25.25
CA ARG A 146 -1.98 7.67 -25.37
C ARG A 146 -1.21 6.99 -24.23
N LEU A 147 -0.08 7.55 -23.82
CA LEU A 147 0.66 7.11 -22.62
C LEU A 147 -0.19 7.34 -21.37
N MET A 148 -0.95 8.45 -21.32
CA MET A 148 -1.94 8.72 -20.27
C MET A 148 -2.96 7.61 -20.06
N LEU A 149 -3.60 7.18 -21.13
CA LEU A 149 -4.60 6.13 -21.09
C LEU A 149 -4.00 4.78 -20.68
N VAL A 150 -2.88 4.39 -21.29
CA VAL A 150 -2.27 3.08 -21.07
C VAL A 150 -1.69 2.96 -19.66
N GLY A 151 -0.92 3.94 -19.22
CA GLY A 151 -0.33 3.91 -17.88
C GLY A 151 -1.34 4.24 -16.77
N GLY A 152 -2.38 5.03 -17.06
CA GLY A 152 -3.51 5.22 -16.15
C GLY A 152 -4.30 3.94 -15.95
N LEU A 153 -4.61 3.21 -17.02
CA LEU A 153 -5.28 1.90 -16.90
C LEU A 153 -4.36 0.87 -16.22
N GLY A 154 -3.06 0.89 -16.52
CA GLY A 154 -2.09 -0.03 -15.92
C GLY A 154 -1.88 0.19 -14.43
N GLY A 155 -1.65 1.44 -14.01
CA GLY A 155 -1.54 1.81 -12.60
C GLY A 155 -2.83 1.54 -11.83
N ALA A 156 -4.00 1.78 -12.44
CA ALA A 156 -5.29 1.46 -11.85
C ALA A 156 -5.49 -0.05 -11.71
N ALA A 157 -5.09 -0.84 -12.71
CA ALA A 157 -5.14 -2.29 -12.66
C ALA A 157 -4.23 -2.85 -11.55
N LEU A 158 -3.03 -2.29 -11.35
CA LEU A 158 -2.12 -2.65 -10.26
C LEU A 158 -2.70 -2.28 -8.88
N LEU A 159 -3.30 -1.09 -8.76
CA LEU A 159 -4.03 -0.67 -7.56
C LEU A 159 -5.21 -1.58 -7.26
N VAL A 160 -5.98 -1.98 -8.27
CA VAL A 160 -7.09 -2.92 -8.11
C VAL A 160 -6.57 -4.32 -7.73
N ALA A 161 -5.51 -4.80 -8.37
CA ALA A 161 -4.91 -6.10 -8.10
C ALA A 161 -4.38 -6.22 -6.67
N THR A 162 -3.80 -5.15 -6.12
CA THR A 162 -3.31 -5.13 -4.72
C THR A 162 -4.45 -5.26 -3.72
N TRP A 163 -5.64 -4.76 -4.07
CA TRP A 163 -6.81 -4.75 -3.19
C TRP A 163 -7.76 -5.93 -3.39
N TRP A 164 -7.68 -6.64 -4.52
CA TRP A 164 -8.54 -7.78 -4.82
C TRP A 164 -8.04 -9.07 -4.13
N ARG A 165 -8.21 -9.14 -2.82
CA ARG A 165 -7.69 -10.23 -1.96
C ARG A 165 -8.31 -11.60 -2.23
N SER A 166 -9.53 -11.65 -2.79
CA SER A 166 -10.26 -12.89 -3.09
C SER A 166 -10.13 -13.34 -4.55
N ALA A 167 -9.36 -12.64 -5.38
CA ALA A 167 -9.20 -13.02 -6.78
C ALA A 167 -8.33 -14.28 -6.90
N PRO A 168 -8.66 -15.22 -7.81
CA PRO A 168 -7.78 -16.35 -8.11
C PRO A 168 -6.40 -15.84 -8.56
N ARG A 169 -5.32 -16.51 -8.16
CA ARG A 169 -3.93 -16.12 -8.46
C ARG A 169 -3.67 -15.81 -9.94
N ARG A 170 -4.41 -16.48 -10.84
CA ARG A 170 -4.38 -16.24 -12.29
C ARG A 170 -4.84 -14.82 -12.68
N TRP A 171 -5.87 -14.30 -12.04
CA TRP A 171 -6.39 -12.95 -12.30
C TRP A 171 -5.46 -11.87 -11.75
N THR A 172 -4.88 -12.08 -10.58
CA THR A 172 -3.87 -11.14 -10.04
C THR A 172 -2.65 -11.10 -10.96
N ALA A 173 -2.17 -12.26 -11.42
CA ALA A 173 -1.09 -12.32 -12.40
C ALA A 173 -1.46 -11.64 -13.72
N ALA A 174 -2.67 -11.89 -14.24
CA ALA A 174 -3.16 -11.25 -15.45
C ALA A 174 -3.24 -9.71 -15.30
N LEU A 175 -3.74 -9.19 -14.18
CA LEU A 175 -3.78 -7.75 -13.92
C LEU A 175 -2.39 -7.13 -13.77
N VAL A 176 -1.45 -7.84 -13.15
CA VAL A 176 -0.05 -7.40 -13.04
C VAL A 176 0.60 -7.36 -14.41
N VAL A 177 0.45 -8.41 -15.22
CA VAL A 177 0.98 -8.47 -16.59
C VAL A 177 0.33 -7.40 -17.47
N LEU A 178 -1.00 -7.24 -17.39
CA LEU A 178 -1.75 -6.23 -18.13
C LEU A 178 -1.37 -4.81 -17.72
N GLY A 179 -1.02 -4.58 -16.45
CA GLY A 179 -0.55 -3.28 -15.99
C GLY A 179 0.88 -2.96 -16.40
N THR A 180 1.77 -3.94 -16.31
CA THR A 180 3.22 -3.72 -16.49
C THR A 180 3.69 -3.84 -17.94
N VAL A 181 3.16 -4.78 -18.73
CA VAL A 181 3.65 -5.07 -20.09
C VAL A 181 3.41 -3.90 -21.06
N PRO A 182 2.20 -3.31 -21.16
CA PRO A 182 1.98 -2.18 -22.07
C PRO A 182 2.84 -0.98 -21.72
N PHE A 183 3.09 -0.77 -20.42
CA PHE A 183 3.93 0.31 -19.92
C PHE A 183 5.41 0.07 -20.21
N ALA A 184 5.91 -1.14 -19.99
CA ALA A 184 7.29 -1.53 -20.29
C ALA A 184 7.62 -1.40 -21.79
N VAL A 185 6.67 -1.76 -22.68
CA VAL A 185 6.83 -1.61 -24.13
C VAL A 185 6.91 -0.14 -24.55
N MET A 186 6.12 0.74 -23.92
CA MET A 186 6.02 2.15 -24.33
C MET A 186 7.03 3.08 -23.63
N ALA A 187 7.52 2.73 -22.43
CA ALA A 187 8.38 3.57 -21.60
C ALA A 187 9.81 3.01 -21.41
N TRP A 188 10.20 2.09 -22.30
CA TRP A 188 11.45 1.30 -22.29
C TRP A 188 12.73 2.12 -22.02
N THR A 189 12.82 3.40 -22.45
CA THR A 189 14.06 4.19 -22.31
C THR A 189 14.28 4.84 -20.93
N VAL A 190 13.22 5.03 -20.12
CA VAL A 190 13.31 5.76 -18.84
C VAL A 190 12.93 4.90 -17.64
N VAL A 191 12.06 3.92 -17.86
CA VAL A 191 11.45 3.11 -16.79
C VAL A 191 12.32 1.91 -16.41
N LEU A 192 13.00 1.31 -17.38
CA LEU A 192 13.80 0.08 -17.20
C LEU A 192 14.84 0.19 -16.07
N PRO A 193 15.59 1.29 -15.90
CA PRO A 193 16.59 1.42 -14.82
C PRO A 193 15.95 1.47 -13.43
N VAL A 194 14.83 2.20 -13.28
CA VAL A 194 14.12 2.36 -12.01
C VAL A 194 13.41 1.07 -11.61
N LEU A 195 12.82 0.38 -12.59
CA LEU A 195 12.16 -0.91 -12.38
C LEU A 195 13.18 -2.00 -12.02
N LEU A 196 14.35 -2.02 -12.68
CA LEU A 196 15.47 -2.90 -12.31
C LEU A 196 16.03 -2.58 -10.92
N ALA A 197 16.19 -1.30 -10.56
CA ALA A 197 16.62 -0.88 -9.23
C ALA A 197 15.61 -1.29 -8.13
N ALA A 198 14.31 -1.13 -8.38
CA ALA A 198 13.26 -1.56 -7.43
C ALA A 198 13.17 -3.09 -7.31
N LEU A 199 13.30 -3.83 -8.43
CA LEU A 199 13.32 -5.30 -8.42
C LEU A 199 14.55 -5.83 -7.70
N SER A 200 15.73 -5.30 -8.00
CA SER A 200 16.99 -5.69 -7.34
C SER A 200 16.94 -5.40 -5.84
N TRP A 201 16.45 -4.23 -5.43
CA TRP A 201 16.27 -3.90 -4.01
C TRP A 201 15.29 -4.86 -3.31
N SER A 202 14.21 -5.23 -4.00
CA SER A 202 13.19 -6.15 -3.47
C SER A 202 13.66 -7.59 -3.36
N LEU A 203 14.61 -8.01 -4.20
CA LEU A 203 15.23 -9.35 -4.15
C LEU A 203 16.35 -9.42 -3.10
N VAL A 204 17.09 -8.32 -2.88
CA VAL A 204 18.21 -8.28 -1.92
C VAL A 204 17.73 -8.38 -0.46
N ILE A 205 16.63 -7.71 -0.10
CA ILE A 205 16.12 -7.69 1.28
C ILE A 205 15.71 -9.06 1.83
N PRO A 206 14.89 -9.88 1.15
CA PRO A 206 14.49 -11.19 1.66
C PRO A 206 15.66 -12.18 1.72
N VAL A 207 16.58 -12.13 0.74
CA VAL A 207 17.78 -12.97 0.71
C VAL A 207 18.75 -12.61 1.84
N ALA A 208 18.92 -11.31 2.12
CA ALA A 208 19.73 -10.83 3.25
C ALA A 208 19.11 -11.12 4.63
N ARG A 209 17.77 -11.32 4.69
CA ARG A 209 17.08 -11.72 5.92
C ARG A 209 17.15 -13.22 6.18
N GLN A 210 17.08 -14.05 5.14
CA GLN A 210 17.23 -15.50 5.28
C GLN A 210 18.63 -15.91 5.78
N SER A 211 19.67 -15.23 5.29
CA SER A 211 21.06 -15.50 5.70
C SER A 211 21.39 -15.11 7.15
N ARG A 212 20.54 -14.32 7.83
CA ARG A 212 20.70 -14.02 9.27
C ARG A 212 20.01 -14.99 10.22
N HIS A 213 19.11 -15.84 9.74
CA HIS A 213 18.41 -16.83 10.59
C HIS A 213 19.08 -18.21 10.60
N GLU A 214 20.16 -18.38 9.84
CA GLU A 214 20.93 -19.64 9.75
C GLU A 214 22.25 -19.78 10.57
N PRO A 215 22.65 -18.95 11.56
CA PRO A 215 23.89 -19.22 12.30
C PRO A 215 23.78 -20.13 13.53
N THR A 216 22.59 -20.37 14.10
CA THR A 216 22.51 -20.91 15.48
C THR A 216 22.24 -22.41 15.56
N THR A 217 21.56 -23.01 14.58
CA THR A 217 21.21 -24.44 14.66
C THR A 217 22.42 -25.35 14.47
N ARG A 218 23.38 -24.98 13.60
CA ARG A 218 24.62 -25.76 13.40
C ARG A 218 25.56 -25.78 14.60
N ALA A 219 25.49 -24.78 15.48
CA ALA A 219 26.32 -24.74 16.68
C ALA A 219 25.76 -25.66 17.79
N ILE A 220 24.45 -25.93 17.79
CA ILE A 220 23.81 -26.80 18.77
C ILE A 220 23.91 -28.26 18.30
N ASP A 221 23.74 -28.53 17.01
CA ASP A 221 23.93 -29.88 16.45
C ASP A 221 25.39 -30.37 16.56
N ALA A 222 26.37 -29.45 16.57
CA ALA A 222 27.78 -29.79 16.77
C ALA A 222 28.15 -30.04 18.25
N VAL A 223 27.35 -29.52 19.20
CA VAL A 223 27.53 -29.76 20.63
C VAL A 223 26.81 -31.03 21.06
N ASP A 224 25.64 -31.34 20.47
CA ASP A 224 24.90 -32.59 20.75
C ASP A 224 25.54 -33.84 20.09
N ALA A 225 26.35 -33.67 19.04
CA ALA A 225 27.10 -34.77 18.45
C ALA A 225 28.29 -35.25 19.32
N ASP A 226 28.73 -34.45 20.30
CA ASP A 226 29.82 -34.80 21.22
C ASP A 226 29.33 -35.41 22.54
N ASP A 227 28.03 -35.31 22.86
CA ASP A 227 27.42 -35.85 24.09
C ASP A 227 26.81 -37.26 23.91
N SER A 228 27.16 -37.95 22.81
CA SER A 228 26.69 -39.30 22.49
C SER A 228 27.57 -40.43 23.03
N ASP A 229 28.42 -40.17 24.03
CA ASP A 229 29.14 -41.22 24.77
C ASP A 229 28.27 -41.72 25.95
N PRO A 230 27.66 -42.93 25.87
CA PRO A 230 26.69 -43.43 26.84
C PRO A 230 27.33 -43.88 28.18
N THR A 231 28.62 -43.67 28.41
CA THR A 231 29.33 -44.27 29.55
C THR A 231 29.36 -43.43 30.84
N THR A 232 28.87 -42.18 30.85
CA THR A 232 29.06 -41.26 32.00
C THR A 232 27.81 -40.62 32.59
N ARG A 233 26.64 -41.27 32.52
CA ARG A 233 25.44 -40.74 33.22
C ARG A 233 25.33 -41.25 34.67
N PRO A 234 25.58 -40.41 35.70
CA PRO A 234 25.23 -40.75 37.08
C PRO A 234 23.71 -40.75 37.25
N SER A 235 23.21 -41.86 37.79
CA SER A 235 21.82 -42.09 38.18
C SER A 235 21.34 -41.01 39.17
N ARG A 236 20.45 -40.12 38.69
CA ARG A 236 19.79 -39.12 39.53
C ARG A 236 18.74 -39.77 40.43
N PRO A 237 18.75 -39.50 41.75
CA PRO A 237 17.73 -39.98 42.65
C PRO A 237 16.39 -39.31 42.38
N SER A 238 15.35 -40.14 42.32
CA SER A 238 13.94 -39.78 42.17
C SER A 238 13.44 -39.07 43.42
N THR A 239 13.44 -37.73 43.41
CA THR A 239 12.77 -36.94 44.45
C THR A 239 11.30 -36.79 44.08
N SER A 240 10.48 -37.70 44.59
CA SER A 240 9.01 -37.57 44.66
C SER A 240 8.66 -36.42 45.60
N LEU A 241 8.13 -35.31 45.06
CA LEU A 241 7.52 -34.27 45.87
C LEU A 241 6.01 -34.51 45.99
N PRO A 242 5.46 -34.49 47.21
CA PRO A 242 4.05 -34.76 47.45
C PRO A 242 3.17 -33.52 47.14
N TYR A 243 2.02 -33.87 46.56
CA TYR A 243 0.71 -33.21 46.58
C TYR A 243 0.54 -32.06 47.60
N ALA A 244 0.23 -30.86 47.12
CA ALA A 244 -0.39 -29.81 47.92
C ALA A 244 -1.69 -29.35 47.23
N GLN A 245 -2.76 -30.07 47.56
CA GLN A 245 -4.14 -29.62 47.37
C GLN A 245 -4.39 -28.49 48.38
N GLY A 246 -4.61 -27.27 47.89
CA GLY A 246 -4.99 -26.10 48.69
C GLY A 246 -6.37 -25.63 48.29
N GLU A 247 -7.35 -25.97 49.12
CA GLU A 247 -8.75 -25.56 49.10
C GLU A 247 -8.94 -24.21 49.82
N VAL A 248 -10.14 -23.62 49.73
CA VAL A 248 -10.69 -22.48 50.52
C VAL A 248 -10.31 -21.08 49.96
N ARG A 249 -11.22 -20.18 49.55
CA ARG A 249 -12.59 -19.85 49.99
C ARG A 249 -13.34 -19.09 48.89
#